data_AF-A0A832S9J2-F1
#
_entry.id   AF-A0A832S9J2-F1
#
_cell.length_a   1.000
_cell.length_b   1.000
_cell.length_c   1.000
_cell.angle_alpha   90.00
_cell.angle_beta   90.00
_cell.angle_gamma   90.00
#
_symmetry.space_group_name_H-M   'P 1'
#
loop_
_entity.id
_entity.type
_entity.pdbx_description
1 polymer ?
#
loop_
_entity_poly.entity_id
_entity_poly.type
_entity_poly.pdbx_seq_one_letter_code
_entity_poly.pdbx_strand_id
1 'polypeptide(L)'
;EIFQMGTISGISGSVMAECLLRGIPAISLLGATKTQNPDPRAASAVIGVLNELYGLSVSTDRLIEQAERIEIELQRLAEDVQATERKGEVKKEFPMYG
;
A
#
# COMPACT_ATOMS: atom_id res chain seq x y z
N GLU A 1 0.59 17.43 -4.81
CA GLU A 1 1.86 18.08 -4.44
C GLU A 1 2.88 17.83 -5.55
N ILE A 2 3.79 18.77 -5.83
CA ILE A 2 4.82 18.60 -6.86
C ILE A 2 6.06 17.99 -6.22
N PHE A 3 6.55 16.88 -6.78
CA PHE A 3 7.76 16.21 -6.30
C PHE A 3 8.99 17.10 -6.55
N GLN A 4 9.57 17.66 -5.49
CA GLN A 4 10.66 18.65 -5.61
C GLN A 4 12.04 18.03 -5.80
N MET A 5 12.35 16.93 -5.10
CA MET A 5 13.68 16.31 -5.16
C MET A 5 13.61 14.82 -4.83
N GLY A 6 14.32 14.01 -5.61
CA GLY A 6 14.54 12.59 -5.37
C GLY A 6 14.80 11.83 -6.66
N THR A 7 14.86 10.49 -6.57
CA THR A 7 15.22 9.62 -7.69
C THR A 7 14.07 8.67 -8.00
N ILE A 8 13.69 8.57 -9.28
CA ILE A 8 12.76 7.56 -9.79
C ILE A 8 13.59 6.47 -10.47
N SER A 9 13.51 5.24 -9.98
CA SER A 9 14.25 4.09 -10.50
C SER A 9 13.33 3.09 -11.21
N GLY A 10 13.92 2.06 -11.82
CA GLY A 10 13.19 1.02 -12.55
C GLY A 10 12.59 1.53 -13.86
N ILE A 11 11.55 0.84 -14.34
CA ILE A 11 10.95 1.07 -15.66
C ILE A 11 10.43 2.51 -15.77
N SER A 12 9.74 3.02 -14.76
CA SER A 12 9.20 4.39 -14.77
C SER A 12 10.31 5.43 -14.93
N GLY A 13 11.46 5.25 -14.28
CA GLY A 13 12.62 6.13 -14.41
C GLY A 13 13.27 6.03 -15.79
N SER A 14 13.48 4.82 -16.28
CA SER A 14 14.08 4.59 -17.61
C SER A 14 13.21 5.13 -18.75
N VAL A 15 11.89 4.96 -18.67
CA VAL A 15 10.95 5.50 -19.66
C VAL A 15 10.97 7.03 -19.63
N MET A 16 10.93 7.65 -18.45
CA MET A 16 11.02 9.11 -18.32
C MET A 16 12.34 9.65 -18.89
N ALA A 17 13.46 8.97 -18.66
CA ALA A 17 14.76 9.37 -19.21
C ALA A 17 14.77 9.29 -20.75
N GLU A 18 14.25 8.22 -21.34
CA GLU A 18 14.13 8.09 -22.79
C GLU A 18 13.18 9.14 -23.40
N CYS A 19 12.06 9.42 -22.76
CA CYS A 19 11.14 10.48 -23.19
C CYS A 19 11.83 11.84 -23.19
N LEU A 20 12.62 12.15 -22.16
CA LEU A 20 13.40 13.38 -22.09
C LEU A 20 14.43 13.47 -23.23
N LEU A 21 15.20 12.40 -23.47
CA LEU A 21 16.21 12.36 -24.54
C LEU A 21 15.60 12.51 -25.94
N ARG A 22 14.39 11.99 -26.14
CA ARG A 22 13.66 12.02 -27.43
C ARG A 22 12.78 13.25 -27.60
N GLY A 23 12.71 14.14 -26.60
CA GLY A 23 11.83 15.31 -26.63
C GLY A 23 10.33 14.97 -26.61
N ILE A 24 9.96 13.82 -26.04
CA ILE A 24 8.57 13.37 -25.90
C ILE A 24 8.02 13.91 -24.57
N PRO A 25 6.90 14.66 -24.57
CA PRO A 25 6.26 15.09 -23.33
C PRO A 25 5.83 13.88 -22.50
N ALA A 26 6.27 13.82 -21.24
CA ALA A 26 5.96 12.73 -20.32
C ALA A 26 5.74 13.26 -18.90
N ILE A 27 4.86 12.59 -18.16
CA ILE A 27 4.54 12.89 -16.75
C ILE A 27 4.56 11.56 -16.00
N SER A 28 5.08 11.57 -14.77
CA SER A 28 5.04 10.43 -13.86
C SER A 28 4.13 10.73 -12.68
N LEU A 29 3.18 9.84 -12.40
CA LEU A 29 2.30 9.91 -11.24
C LEU A 29 2.83 8.97 -10.15
N LEU A 30 3.16 9.52 -8.98
CA LEU A 30 3.73 8.77 -7.86
C LEU A 30 2.72 8.71 -6.71
N GLY A 31 2.12 7.53 -6.50
CA GLY A 31 1.26 7.28 -5.35
C GLY A 31 2.10 6.92 -4.13
N ALA A 32 2.15 7.80 -3.12
CA ALA A 32 2.86 7.51 -1.89
C ALA A 32 2.16 6.40 -1.08
N THR A 33 2.92 5.40 -0.64
CA THR A 33 2.44 4.32 0.22
C THR A 33 3.15 4.37 1.58
N LYS A 34 2.48 3.89 2.63
CA LYS A 34 3.05 3.90 4.00
C LYS A 34 3.93 2.69 4.30
N THR A 35 3.72 1.59 3.59
CA THR A 35 4.41 0.30 3.83
C THR A 35 4.78 -0.35 2.51
N GLN A 36 5.53 -1.45 2.56
CA GLN A 36 5.80 -2.30 1.40
C GLN A 36 4.62 -3.21 1.03
N ASN A 37 3.55 -3.22 1.82
CA ASN A 37 2.36 -3.99 1.50
C ASN A 37 1.60 -3.32 0.34
N PRO A 38 0.82 -4.10 -0.44
CA PRO A 38 -0.07 -3.53 -1.45
C PRO A 38 -1.01 -2.48 -0.85
N ASP A 39 -1.10 -1.31 -1.48
CA ASP A 39 -1.91 -0.17 -1.02
C ASP A 39 -2.95 0.21 -2.10
N PRO A 40 -4.18 -0.34 -2.04
CA PRO A 40 -5.21 -0.04 -3.01
C PRO A 40 -5.70 1.42 -2.92
N ARG A 41 -5.55 2.09 -1.77
CA ARG A 41 -5.93 3.50 -1.60
C ARG A 41 -4.98 4.40 -2.37
N ALA A 42 -3.68 4.14 -2.30
CA ALA A 42 -2.68 4.85 -3.11
C ALA A 42 -2.93 4.67 -4.62
N ALA A 43 -3.27 3.45 -5.05
CA ALA A 43 -3.63 3.17 -6.44
C ALA A 43 -4.88 3.94 -6.89
N SER A 44 -5.93 3.97 -6.04
CA SER A 44 -7.15 4.74 -6.31
C SER A 44 -6.86 6.24 -6.48
N ALA A 45 -5.95 6.80 -5.67
CA ALA A 45 -5.58 8.22 -5.80
C ALA A 45 -4.90 8.53 -7.13
N VAL A 46 -4.00 7.66 -7.59
CA VAL A 46 -3.34 7.80 -8.91
C VAL A 46 -4.36 7.71 -10.04
N ILE A 47 -5.30 6.77 -9.97
CA ILE A 47 -6.38 6.63 -10.96
C ILE A 47 -7.28 7.87 -10.97
N GLY A 48 -7.57 8.46 -9.81
CA GLY A 48 -8.33 9.71 -9.70
C GLY A 48 -7.68 10.85 -10.50
N VAL A 49 -6.38 11.05 -10.34
CA VAL A 49 -5.63 12.06 -11.12
C VAL A 49 -5.62 11.71 -12.62
N LEU A 50 -5.50 10.44 -12.98
CA LEU A 50 -5.58 9.97 -14.35
C LEU A 50 -6.95 10.27 -14.99
N ASN A 51 -8.04 10.07 -14.24
CA ASN A 51 -9.38 10.43 -14.66
C ASN A 51 -9.51 11.93 -14.92
N GLU A 52 -8.98 12.77 -14.03
CA GLU A 52 -8.99 14.23 -14.21
C GLU A 52 -8.17 14.70 -15.42
N LEU A 53 -6.97 14.13 -15.61
CA LEU A 53 -6.06 14.52 -16.69
C LEU A 53 -6.59 14.18 -18.09
N TYR A 54 -7.28 13.03 -18.22
CA TYR A 54 -7.70 12.51 -19.52
C TYR A 54 -9.22 12.44 -19.70
N GLY A 55 -10.01 12.91 -18.73
CA GLY A 55 -11.48 12.86 -18.78
C GLY A 55 -12.03 11.43 -18.74
N LEU A 56 -11.34 10.52 -18.05
CA LEU A 56 -11.77 9.13 -17.93
C LEU A 56 -12.77 8.96 -16.77
N SER A 57 -13.58 7.91 -16.84
CA SER A 57 -14.58 7.55 -15.82
C SER A 57 -14.30 6.16 -15.22
N VAL A 58 -13.04 5.90 -14.85
CA VAL A 58 -12.65 4.62 -14.23
C VAL A 58 -13.07 4.63 -12.77
N SER A 59 -14.00 3.76 -12.38
CA SER A 59 -14.40 3.57 -10.98
C SER A 59 -13.29 2.86 -10.20
N THR A 60 -13.04 3.34 -8.99
CA THR A 60 -12.09 2.76 -8.03
C THR A 60 -12.77 2.11 -6.83
N ASP A 61 -14.10 1.96 -6.85
CA ASP A 61 -14.88 1.46 -5.71
C ASP A 61 -14.40 0.09 -5.24
N ARG A 62 -14.10 -0.81 -6.19
CA ARG A 62 -13.57 -2.14 -5.90
C ARG A 62 -12.21 -2.11 -5.21
N LEU A 63 -11.35 -1.15 -5.55
CA LEU A 63 -10.05 -1.01 -4.88
C LEU A 63 -10.23 -0.58 -3.42
N ILE A 64 -11.19 0.31 -3.16
CA ILE A 64 -11.51 0.77 -1.81
C ILE A 64 -12.09 -0.38 -0.98
N GLU A 65 -13.06 -1.13 -1.52
CA GLU A 65 -13.62 -2.30 -0.85
C GLU A 65 -12.54 -3.36 -0.55
N GLN A 66 -11.59 -3.57 -1.47
CA GLN A 66 -10.48 -4.49 -1.25
C GLN A 66 -9.56 -4.01 -0.12
N ALA A 67 -9.25 -2.71 -0.04
CA ALA A 67 -8.46 -2.16 1.06
C ALA A 67 -9.14 -2.42 2.42
N GLU A 68 -10.45 -2.16 2.50
CA GLU A 68 -11.22 -2.39 3.73
C GLU A 68 -11.23 -3.87 4.14
N ARG A 69 -11.39 -4.79 3.18
CA ARG A 69 -11.32 -6.24 3.47
C ARG A 69 -9.95 -6.65 4.01
N ILE A 70 -8.87 -6.17 3.40
CA ILE A 70 -7.49 -6.45 3.86
C ILE A 70 -7.29 -5.90 5.27
N GLU A 71 -7.76 -4.68 5.55
CA GLU A 71 -7.69 -4.07 6.89
C GLU A 71 -8.44 -4.90 7.94
N ILE A 72 -9.64 -5.39 7.63
CA ILE A 72 -10.44 -6.25 8.52
C ILE A 72 -9.75 -7.60 8.78
N GLU A 73 -9.19 -8.23 7.74
CA GLU A 73 -8.48 -9.51 7.87
C GLU A 73 -7.21 -9.37 8.73
N LEU A 74 -6.45 -8.30 8.54
CA LEU A 74 -5.27 -7.99 9.36
C LEU A 74 -5.65 -7.72 10.82
N GLN A 75 -6.74 -7.00 11.06
CA GLN A 75 -7.24 -6.74 12.40
C GLN A 75 -7.63 -8.04 13.13
N ARG A 76 -8.36 -8.93 12.45
CA ARG A 76 -8.73 -10.24 13.00
C ARG A 76 -7.51 -11.10 13.33
N LEU A 77 -6.53 -11.12 12.42
CA LEU A 77 -5.29 -11.85 12.66
C LEU A 77 -4.53 -11.32 13.89
N ALA A 78 -4.48 -10.00 14.07
CA ALA A 78 -3.85 -9.39 15.23
C ALA A 78 -4.55 -9.76 16.55
N GLU A 79 -5.89 -9.78 16.55
CA GLU A 79 -6.69 -10.20 17.71
C GLU A 79 -6.47 -11.67 18.07
N ASP A 80 -6.42 -12.56 17.08
CA ASP A 80 -6.18 -14.00 17.27
C ASP A 80 -4.78 -14.27 17.87
N VAL A 81 -3.76 -13.55 17.39
CA VAL A 81 -2.39 -13.65 17.93
C VAL A 81 -2.36 -13.19 19.39
N GLN A 82 -2.93 -12.03 19.72
CA GLN A 82 -3.00 -11.52 21.10
C GLN A 82 -3.76 -12.46 22.04
N ALA A 83 -4.85 -13.06 21.56
CA ALA A 83 -5.63 -14.04 22.33
C ALA A 83 -4.84 -15.33 22.60
N THR A 84 -3.97 -15.73 21.67
CA THR A 84 -3.12 -16.92 21.81
C THR A 84 -1.95 -16.67 22.76
N GLU A 85 -1.31 -15.51 22.69
CA GLU A 85 -0.23 -15.11 23.61
C GLU A 85 -0.71 -15.02 25.06
N ARG A 86 -1.90 -14.44 25.32
CA ARG A 86 -2.50 -14.40 26.67
C ARG A 86 -2.82 -15.78 27.25
N LYS A 87 -3.09 -16.79 26.42
CA LYS A 87 -3.35 -18.16 26.89
C LYS A 87 -2.08 -18.93 27.24
N GLY A 88 -0.90 -18.49 26.77
CA GLY A 88 0.41 -19.09 27.08
C GLY A 88 0.99 -18.71 28.45
N GLU A 89 0.49 -17.65 29.09
CA GLU A 89 1.00 -17.14 30.37
C GLU A 89 0.31 -17.73 31.62
N VAL A 90 -0.64 -18.67 31.47
CA VAL A 90 -1.25 -19.34 32.63
C VAL A 90 -0.25 -20.34 33.23
N LYS A 91 0.56 -19.82 34.17
CA LYS A 91 1.35 -20.48 35.23
C LYS A 91 1.62 -21.98 35.04
N LYS A 92 2.87 -22.32 34.70
CA LYS A 92 3.48 -23.57 35.16
C LYS A 92 3.69 -23.47 36.66
N GLU A 93 2.66 -23.75 37.46
CA GLU A 93 2.87 -24.18 38.83
C GLU A 93 3.59 -25.53 38.76
N PHE A 94 4.92 -25.49 38.92
CA PHE A 94 5.70 -26.70 39.12
C PHE A 94 5.18 -27.37 40.39
N PRO A 95 4.72 -28.63 40.33
CA PRO A 95 4.38 -29.36 41.55
C PRO A 95 5.69 -29.54 42.34
N MET A 96 5.80 -28.82 43.45
CA MET A 96 6.87 -29.01 44.43
C MET A 96 6.67 -30.38 45.08
N TYR A 97 7.31 -31.40 44.51
CA TYR A 97 7.50 -32.67 45.19
C TYR A 97 8.83 -32.64 45.95
N GLY A 98 8.70 -32.68 47.28
CA GLY A 98 9.64 -33.30 48.23
C GLY A 98 11.02 -32.70 48.35
#